data_AF-A0A1V5IRR1-F1
#
_entry.id   AF-A0A1V5IRR1-F1
#
_cell.length_a   1.000
_cell.length_b   1.000
_cell.length_c   1.000
_cell.angle_alpha   90.00
_cell.angle_beta   90.00
_cell.angle_gamma   90.00
#
_symmetry.space_group_name_H-M   'P 1'
#
loop_
_entity.id
_entity.type
_entity.pdbx_description
1 polymer ?
#
loop_
_entity_poly.entity_id
_entity_poly.type
_entity_poly.pdbx_seq_one_letter_code
_entity_poly.pdbx_strand_id
1 'polypeptide(L)'
;MLFHEIAGELKTYMDPTGRGGDFVIALVGDTLRDPMTEEEEKMAENDEFNPLASRMSINMLDQILEGKKFISKARAGLICSRYDGQDFAEEIDNLYDADKEHLQQFLLRRGILVEIDELGSAVQDILNQIFHGLSKGIHDVDIALTIHDPKPSIKNLAGDRIYCENGKLYIDGDVIELPIKLSDAQIYDFEADYISALCDAYAEVLSRDSVTMDDIPTLPKKYQTNFYDQRKAYLSAESIQRSISEVYEDGENQFDILKSDAFDGIKTTYLDDYDNGYRRLLEVLKKSSDVQLTKSKLSLIKNLIGNLERLGIVHILVNDKTIKSWVDPYEE
;
A
#
# COMPACT_ATOMS: atom_id res chain seq x y z
N MET A 1 -18.06 -15.69 -14.76
CA MET A 1 -18.13 -14.36 -15.40
C MET A 1 -16.81 -14.10 -16.10
N LEU A 2 -16.89 -13.69 -17.36
CA LEU A 2 -15.77 -13.32 -18.20
C LEU A 2 -15.54 -11.80 -18.09
N PHE A 3 -14.27 -11.36 -18.14
CA PHE A 3 -13.92 -9.92 -18.12
C PHE A 3 -14.73 -9.07 -19.10
N HIS A 4 -14.88 -9.54 -20.34
CA HIS A 4 -15.56 -8.79 -21.39
C HIS A 4 -17.06 -8.58 -21.12
N GLU A 5 -17.67 -9.42 -20.28
CA GLU A 5 -19.10 -9.30 -19.95
C GLU A 5 -19.35 -8.11 -19.05
N ILE A 6 -18.56 -7.96 -17.97
CA ILE A 6 -18.68 -6.81 -17.07
C ILE A 6 -18.10 -5.55 -17.70
N ALA A 7 -16.96 -5.63 -18.40
CA ALA A 7 -16.39 -4.49 -19.10
C ALA A 7 -17.33 -3.96 -20.21
N GLY A 8 -17.99 -4.86 -20.96
CA GLY A 8 -18.96 -4.48 -21.97
C GLY A 8 -20.18 -3.76 -21.39
N GLU A 9 -20.66 -4.21 -20.23
CA GLU A 9 -21.75 -3.57 -19.49
C GLU A 9 -21.31 -2.19 -18.96
N LEU A 10 -20.15 -2.09 -18.31
CA LEU A 10 -19.63 -0.82 -17.78
C LEU A 10 -19.42 0.24 -18.88
N LYS A 11 -18.94 -0.19 -20.06
CA LYS A 11 -18.75 0.71 -21.20
C LYS A 11 -20.03 1.44 -21.59
N THR A 12 -21.21 0.83 -21.45
CA THR A 12 -22.45 1.48 -21.87
C THR A 12 -22.79 2.72 -21.05
N TYR A 13 -22.24 2.81 -19.84
CA TYR A 13 -22.51 3.91 -18.90
C TYR A 13 -21.33 4.88 -18.81
N MET A 14 -20.11 4.35 -18.78
CA MET A 14 -18.89 5.13 -18.54
C MET A 14 -18.32 5.76 -19.81
N ASP A 15 -18.35 5.04 -20.95
CA ASP A 15 -17.84 5.54 -22.22
C ASP A 15 -18.61 4.94 -23.41
N PRO A 16 -19.88 5.33 -23.62
CA PRO A 16 -20.74 4.70 -24.63
C PRO A 16 -20.22 4.94 -26.06
N THR A 17 -19.58 6.08 -26.31
CA THR A 17 -19.18 6.51 -27.66
C THR A 17 -17.70 6.29 -27.97
N GLY A 18 -16.85 6.17 -26.95
CA GLY A 18 -15.43 5.98 -27.16
C GLY A 18 -15.11 4.57 -27.64
N ARG A 19 -13.85 4.41 -28.04
CA ARG A 19 -13.38 3.17 -28.64
C ARG A 19 -13.21 2.10 -27.58
N GLY A 20 -13.60 0.87 -27.92
CA GLY A 20 -13.54 -0.25 -27.00
C GLY A 20 -12.17 -0.47 -26.35
N GLY A 21 -11.11 -0.41 -27.14
CA GLY A 21 -9.76 -0.61 -26.63
C GLY A 21 -9.28 0.52 -25.72
N ASP A 22 -9.72 1.76 -25.95
CA ASP A 22 -9.35 2.91 -25.10
C ASP A 22 -10.07 2.79 -23.76
N PHE A 23 -11.34 2.38 -23.78
CA PHE A 23 -12.10 2.06 -22.58
C PHE A 23 -11.46 0.92 -21.76
N VAL A 24 -10.96 -0.15 -22.39
CA VAL A 24 -10.27 -1.23 -21.65
C VAL A 24 -8.99 -0.72 -20.96
N ILE A 25 -8.27 0.22 -21.57
CA ILE A 25 -7.11 0.86 -20.93
C ILE A 25 -7.57 1.66 -19.71
N ALA A 26 -8.55 2.55 -19.88
CA ALA A 26 -9.10 3.37 -18.80
C ALA A 26 -9.60 2.49 -17.65
N LEU A 27 -10.53 1.57 -17.93
CA LEU A 27 -11.10 0.65 -16.94
C LEU A 27 -10.05 -0.09 -16.12
N VAL A 28 -8.99 -0.60 -16.76
CA VAL A 28 -7.92 -1.26 -15.99
C VAL A 28 -7.10 -0.24 -15.21
N GLY A 29 -6.81 0.92 -15.78
CA GLY A 29 -6.07 2.00 -15.11
C GLY A 29 -6.75 2.47 -13.83
N ASP A 30 -8.06 2.69 -13.89
CA ASP A 30 -8.86 3.18 -12.76
C ASP A 30 -8.92 2.15 -11.61
N THR A 31 -8.69 0.87 -11.92
CA THR A 31 -8.63 -0.19 -10.89
C THR A 31 -7.26 -0.31 -10.20
N LEU A 32 -6.24 0.41 -10.67
CA LEU A 32 -4.91 0.36 -10.09
C LEU A 32 -4.74 1.41 -8.99
N ARG A 33 -3.94 1.10 -7.98
CA ARG A 33 -3.39 2.13 -7.08
C ARG A 33 -2.54 3.13 -7.85
N ASP A 34 -2.36 4.30 -7.26
CA ASP A 34 -1.37 5.26 -7.72
C ASP A 34 0.04 4.64 -7.79
N PRO A 35 0.90 5.11 -8.72
CA PRO A 35 2.32 4.81 -8.69
C PRO A 35 2.94 5.19 -7.35
N MET A 36 3.72 4.29 -6.76
CA MET A 36 4.28 4.49 -5.41
C MET A 36 5.79 4.57 -5.40
N THR A 37 6.44 4.39 -6.56
CA THR A 37 7.88 4.62 -6.69
C THR A 37 8.22 5.52 -7.86
N GLU A 38 9.41 6.13 -7.87
CA GLU A 38 9.91 6.85 -9.02
C GLU A 38 9.98 5.99 -10.28
N GLU A 39 10.29 4.70 -10.15
CA GLU A 39 10.25 3.78 -11.29
C GLU A 39 8.83 3.59 -11.78
N GLU A 40 7.86 3.43 -10.87
CA GLU A 40 6.45 3.30 -11.23
C GLU A 40 5.88 4.61 -11.81
N GLU A 41 6.29 5.76 -11.30
CA GLU A 41 5.94 7.06 -11.87
C GLU A 41 6.55 7.25 -13.25
N LYS A 42 7.83 6.92 -13.45
CA LYS A 42 8.44 6.89 -14.79
C LYS A 42 7.72 5.88 -15.68
N MET A 43 7.27 4.75 -15.15
CA MET A 43 6.44 3.82 -15.91
C MET A 43 5.09 4.46 -16.26
N ALA A 44 4.46 5.21 -15.36
CA ALA A 44 3.20 5.89 -15.62
C ALA A 44 3.37 6.98 -16.70
N GLU A 45 4.42 7.80 -16.60
CA GLU A 45 4.79 8.80 -17.63
C GLU A 45 5.01 8.19 -19.02
N ASN A 46 5.42 6.92 -19.08
CA ASN A 46 5.66 6.19 -20.32
C ASN A 46 4.53 5.20 -20.69
N ASP A 47 3.37 5.27 -20.04
CA ASP A 47 2.23 4.35 -20.22
C ASP A 47 2.56 2.86 -19.95
N GLU A 48 3.63 2.57 -19.21
CA GLU A 48 4.08 1.23 -18.83
C GLU A 48 3.54 0.78 -17.46
N PHE A 49 3.00 1.69 -16.64
CA PHE A 49 2.43 1.34 -15.34
C PHE A 49 1.12 0.57 -15.48
N ASN A 50 0.23 1.03 -16.35
CA ASN A 50 -0.94 0.25 -16.72
C ASN A 50 -0.50 -0.94 -17.60
N PRO A 51 -0.67 -2.19 -17.14
CA PRO A 51 -0.20 -3.36 -17.89
C PRO A 51 -0.90 -3.54 -19.22
N LEU A 52 -1.95 -2.78 -19.55
CA LEU A 52 -2.66 -2.82 -20.81
C LEU A 52 -2.40 -1.61 -21.73
N ALA A 53 -1.85 -0.50 -21.24
CA ALA A 53 -1.65 0.72 -22.02
C ALA A 53 -0.46 0.60 -23.00
N SER A 54 0.68 0.08 -22.54
CA SER A 54 1.87 -0.09 -23.38
C SER A 54 1.97 -1.47 -24.06
N ARG A 55 2.69 -1.48 -25.19
CA ARG A 55 3.14 -2.69 -25.91
C ARG A 55 1.99 -3.62 -26.30
N MET A 56 0.79 -3.08 -26.49
CA MET A 56 -0.38 -3.78 -27.00
C MET A 56 -1.08 -2.88 -28.01
N SER A 57 -1.55 -3.47 -29.13
CA SER A 57 -2.28 -2.69 -30.10
C SER A 57 -3.71 -2.48 -29.62
N ILE A 58 -4.24 -1.29 -29.91
CA ILE A 58 -5.61 -0.93 -29.62
C ILE A 58 -6.64 -1.90 -30.24
N ASN A 59 -6.34 -2.49 -31.41
CA ASN A 59 -7.16 -3.54 -32.01
C ASN A 59 -7.18 -4.84 -31.17
N MET A 60 -6.10 -5.16 -30.46
CA MET A 60 -6.05 -6.31 -29.55
C MET A 60 -6.91 -6.05 -28.31
N LEU A 61 -6.92 -4.81 -27.82
CA LEU A 61 -7.78 -4.37 -26.73
C LEU A 61 -9.27 -4.37 -27.12
N ASP A 62 -9.60 -3.91 -28.33
CA ASP A 62 -10.95 -4.06 -28.89
C ASP A 62 -11.38 -5.54 -28.89
N GLN A 63 -10.48 -6.45 -29.30
CA GLN A 63 -10.74 -7.90 -29.27
C GLN A 63 -10.91 -8.46 -27.85
N ILE A 64 -10.29 -7.85 -26.83
CA ILE A 64 -10.50 -8.24 -25.43
C ILE A 64 -11.90 -7.83 -24.98
N LEU A 65 -12.33 -6.60 -25.27
CA LEU A 65 -13.68 -6.13 -24.96
C LEU A 65 -14.76 -6.92 -25.71
N GLU A 66 -14.48 -7.36 -26.94
CA GLU A 66 -15.39 -8.20 -27.72
C GLU A 66 -15.40 -9.68 -27.27
N GLY A 67 -14.57 -10.06 -26.29
CA GLY A 67 -14.44 -11.43 -25.82
C GLY A 67 -13.72 -12.39 -26.78
N LYS A 68 -13.09 -11.88 -27.84
CA LYS A 68 -12.31 -12.68 -28.82
C LYS A 68 -10.91 -13.01 -28.33
N LYS A 69 -10.39 -12.22 -27.38
CA LYS A 69 -9.10 -12.43 -26.72
C LYS A 69 -9.24 -12.22 -25.21
N PHE A 70 -8.23 -12.69 -24.49
CA PHE A 70 -8.15 -12.54 -23.05
C PHE A 70 -6.91 -11.75 -22.65
N ILE A 71 -6.98 -11.09 -21.51
CA ILE A 71 -5.80 -10.55 -20.84
C ILE A 71 -4.89 -11.73 -20.48
N SER A 72 -3.62 -11.66 -20.89
CA SER A 72 -2.66 -12.74 -20.64
C SER A 72 -2.39 -12.93 -19.14
N LYS A 73 -2.06 -14.16 -18.74
CA LYS A 73 -1.65 -14.51 -17.36
C LYS A 73 -0.63 -13.54 -16.75
N ALA A 74 0.39 -13.17 -17.53
CA ALA A 74 1.45 -12.26 -17.09
C ALA A 74 0.93 -10.84 -16.83
N ARG A 75 0.11 -10.29 -17.73
CA ARG A 75 -0.51 -8.96 -17.55
C ARG A 75 -1.50 -8.97 -16.39
N ALA A 76 -2.34 -10.00 -16.26
CA ALA A 76 -3.26 -10.15 -15.14
C ALA A 76 -2.53 -10.21 -13.79
N GLY A 77 -1.40 -10.93 -13.71
CA GLY A 77 -0.55 -10.93 -12.51
C GLY A 77 -0.01 -9.54 -12.14
N LEU A 78 0.40 -8.75 -13.13
CA LEU A 78 0.82 -7.36 -12.92
C LEU A 78 -0.34 -6.46 -12.47
N ILE A 79 -1.55 -6.65 -13.03
CA ILE A 79 -2.76 -5.95 -12.58
C ILE A 79 -3.02 -6.29 -11.10
N CYS A 80 -3.01 -7.58 -10.73
CA CYS A 80 -3.22 -8.00 -9.34
C CYS A 80 -2.21 -7.36 -8.37
N SER A 81 -0.93 -7.27 -8.75
CA SER A 81 0.11 -6.64 -7.90
C SER A 81 -0.05 -5.12 -7.69
N ARG A 82 -0.94 -4.50 -8.48
CA ARG A 82 -1.19 -3.04 -8.49
C ARG A 82 -2.66 -2.74 -8.25
N TYR A 83 -3.47 -3.74 -7.92
CA TYR A 83 -4.91 -3.59 -7.77
C TYR A 83 -5.22 -2.93 -6.44
N ASP A 84 -6.06 -1.91 -6.46
CA ASP A 84 -6.69 -1.31 -5.28
C ASP A 84 -8.18 -1.19 -5.61
N GLY A 85 -8.49 -0.37 -6.61
CA GLY A 85 -9.84 -0.24 -7.17
C GLY A 85 -10.78 0.62 -6.34
N GLN A 86 -10.29 1.30 -5.30
CA GLN A 86 -11.06 2.24 -4.51
C GLN A 86 -11.59 3.42 -5.37
N ASP A 87 -10.72 4.10 -6.13
CA ASP A 87 -11.13 5.22 -6.99
C ASP A 87 -12.17 4.78 -8.03
N PHE A 88 -11.97 3.58 -8.60
CA PHE A 88 -12.94 2.98 -9.51
C PHE A 88 -14.29 2.67 -8.83
N ALA A 89 -14.28 2.18 -7.59
CA ALA A 89 -15.52 1.96 -6.83
C ALA A 89 -16.29 3.27 -6.65
N GLU A 90 -15.59 4.36 -6.30
CA GLU A 90 -16.19 5.69 -6.20
C GLU A 90 -16.77 6.17 -7.54
N GLU A 91 -16.11 5.90 -8.66
CA GLU A 91 -16.63 6.23 -10.00
C GLU A 91 -17.96 5.51 -10.28
N ILE A 92 -18.06 4.23 -9.91
CA ILE A 92 -19.29 3.44 -10.04
C ILE A 92 -20.41 3.99 -9.15
N ASP A 93 -20.10 4.37 -7.90
CA ASP A 93 -21.10 4.92 -6.98
C ASP A 93 -21.62 6.30 -7.43
N ASN A 94 -20.78 7.03 -8.17
CA ASN A 94 -21.09 8.33 -8.77
C ASN A 94 -21.86 8.23 -10.10
N LEU A 95 -22.11 7.04 -10.64
CA LEU A 95 -23.00 6.85 -11.80
C LEU A 95 -24.41 7.38 -11.49
N TYR A 96 -25.13 7.78 -12.53
CA TYR A 96 -26.54 8.16 -12.40
C TYR A 96 -27.37 6.98 -11.88
N ASP A 97 -28.40 7.26 -11.08
CA ASP A 97 -29.23 6.22 -10.46
C ASP A 97 -29.81 5.22 -11.47
N ALA A 98 -30.21 5.68 -12.66
CA ALA A 98 -30.69 4.80 -13.72
C ALA A 98 -29.61 3.81 -14.20
N ASP A 99 -28.36 4.26 -14.33
CA ASP A 99 -27.24 3.42 -14.76
C ASP A 99 -26.87 2.41 -13.67
N LYS A 100 -26.91 2.84 -12.40
CA LYS A 100 -26.73 1.94 -11.23
C LYS A 100 -27.80 0.86 -11.17
N GLU A 101 -29.08 1.22 -11.39
CA GLU A 101 -30.18 0.24 -11.47
C GLU A 101 -29.96 -0.75 -12.62
N HIS A 102 -29.52 -0.28 -13.78
CA HIS A 102 -29.24 -1.16 -14.92
C HIS A 102 -28.08 -2.14 -14.64
N LEU A 103 -26.99 -1.65 -14.06
CA LEU A 103 -25.84 -2.46 -13.67
C LEU A 103 -26.22 -3.47 -12.57
N GLN A 104 -26.99 -3.06 -11.55
CA GLN A 104 -27.54 -3.96 -10.53
C GLN A 104 -28.39 -5.08 -11.16
N GLN A 105 -29.25 -4.73 -12.14
CA GLN A 105 -30.04 -5.73 -12.86
C GLN A 105 -29.19 -6.68 -13.71
N PHE A 106 -28.09 -6.19 -14.28
CA PHE A 106 -27.12 -7.05 -14.97
C PHE A 106 -26.50 -8.08 -14.02
N LEU A 107 -26.07 -7.65 -12.84
CA LEU A 107 -25.52 -8.53 -11.80
C LEU A 107 -26.56 -9.54 -11.29
N LEU A 108 -27.80 -9.08 -11.06
CA LEU A 108 -28.91 -9.93 -10.61
C LEU A 108 -29.22 -11.05 -11.62
N ARG A 109 -29.20 -10.75 -12.93
CA ARG A 109 -29.39 -11.76 -13.99
C ARG A 109 -28.30 -12.84 -13.99
N ARG A 110 -27.16 -12.56 -13.38
CA ARG A 110 -26.03 -13.50 -13.21
C ARG A 110 -26.03 -14.18 -11.84
N GLY A 111 -27.07 -13.97 -11.03
CA GLY A 111 -27.20 -14.56 -9.70
C GLY A 111 -26.44 -13.80 -8.61
N ILE A 112 -25.98 -12.59 -8.89
CA ILE A 112 -25.21 -11.75 -7.96
C ILE A 112 -26.16 -10.68 -7.43
N LEU A 113 -26.52 -10.77 -6.14
CA LEU A 113 -27.37 -9.80 -5.46
C LEU A 113 -26.50 -8.73 -4.80
N VAL A 114 -26.79 -7.46 -5.07
CA VAL A 114 -26.03 -6.29 -4.60
C VAL A 114 -27.01 -5.18 -4.27
N GLU A 115 -26.86 -4.51 -3.13
CA GLU A 115 -27.60 -3.29 -2.82
C GLU A 115 -27.00 -2.08 -3.58
N ILE A 116 -27.82 -1.09 -3.93
CA ILE A 116 -27.39 0.01 -4.81
C ILE A 116 -26.24 0.83 -4.19
N ASP A 117 -26.21 0.96 -2.87
CA ASP A 117 -25.18 1.68 -2.11
C ASP A 117 -23.88 0.89 -1.91
N GLU A 118 -23.84 -0.36 -2.35
CA GLU A 118 -22.64 -1.23 -2.30
C GLU A 118 -22.13 -1.57 -3.70
N LEU A 119 -22.71 -0.93 -4.73
CA LEU A 119 -22.47 -1.29 -6.12
C LEU A 119 -21.01 -1.07 -6.53
N GLY A 120 -20.39 0.03 -6.12
CA GLY A 120 -18.97 0.29 -6.35
C GLY A 120 -18.09 -0.80 -5.77
N SER A 121 -18.23 -1.10 -4.48
CA SER A 121 -17.48 -2.16 -3.80
C SER A 121 -17.72 -3.54 -4.42
N ALA A 122 -18.95 -3.84 -4.85
CA ALA A 122 -19.26 -5.11 -5.51
C ALA A 122 -18.56 -5.23 -6.87
N VAL A 123 -18.57 -4.19 -7.70
CA VAL A 123 -17.92 -4.22 -9.02
C VAL A 123 -16.40 -4.26 -8.86
N GLN A 124 -15.84 -3.56 -7.88
CA GLN A 124 -14.44 -3.67 -7.48
C GLN A 124 -14.11 -5.14 -7.13
N ASP A 125 -14.82 -5.76 -6.19
CA ASP A 125 -14.59 -7.17 -5.81
C ASP A 125 -14.71 -8.13 -7.00
N ILE A 126 -15.70 -7.93 -7.88
CA ILE A 126 -15.86 -8.73 -9.12
C ILE A 126 -14.62 -8.61 -10.02
N LEU A 127 -14.14 -7.39 -10.28
CA LEU A 127 -12.96 -7.17 -11.11
C LEU A 127 -11.70 -7.76 -10.46
N ASN A 128 -11.56 -7.62 -9.14
CA ASN A 128 -10.47 -8.23 -8.38
C ASN A 128 -10.44 -9.75 -8.58
N GLN A 129 -11.59 -10.42 -8.40
CA GLN A 129 -11.73 -11.86 -8.62
C GLN A 129 -11.43 -12.26 -10.07
N ILE A 130 -11.89 -11.48 -11.04
CA ILE A 130 -11.62 -11.71 -12.47
C ILE A 130 -10.12 -11.64 -12.76
N PHE A 131 -9.41 -10.60 -12.29
CA PHE A 131 -7.98 -10.47 -12.51
C PHE A 131 -7.19 -11.60 -11.84
N HIS A 132 -7.57 -12.02 -10.63
CA HIS A 132 -6.98 -13.17 -9.95
C HIS A 132 -7.24 -14.49 -10.67
N GLY A 133 -8.44 -14.69 -11.23
CA GLY A 133 -8.73 -15.83 -12.09
C GLY A 133 -7.83 -15.85 -13.32
N LEU A 134 -7.73 -14.71 -14.02
CA LEU A 134 -6.91 -14.56 -15.22
C LEU A 134 -5.42 -14.77 -14.94
N SER A 135 -4.92 -14.33 -13.79
CA SER A 135 -3.53 -14.57 -13.36
C SER A 135 -3.26 -16.06 -13.03
N LYS A 136 -4.31 -16.86 -12.83
CA LYS A 136 -4.26 -18.33 -12.71
C LYS A 136 -4.57 -19.05 -14.04
N GLY A 137 -4.92 -18.32 -15.09
CA GLY A 137 -5.32 -18.87 -16.40
C GLY A 137 -6.78 -19.31 -16.48
N ILE A 138 -7.59 -18.89 -15.50
CA ILE A 138 -9.04 -19.12 -15.44
C ILE A 138 -9.72 -17.90 -16.05
N HIS A 139 -10.44 -18.10 -17.15
CA HIS A 139 -11.07 -17.00 -17.89
C HIS A 139 -12.52 -16.77 -17.46
N ASP A 140 -13.24 -17.85 -17.18
CA ASP A 140 -14.59 -17.84 -16.64
C ASP A 140 -14.51 -18.03 -15.13
N VAL A 141 -14.60 -16.92 -14.40
CA VAL A 141 -14.42 -16.91 -12.94
C VAL A 141 -15.77 -17.08 -12.27
N ASP A 142 -15.88 -18.06 -11.37
CA ASP A 142 -17.07 -18.20 -10.53
C ASP A 142 -17.06 -17.06 -9.50
N ILE A 143 -17.99 -16.12 -9.65
CA ILE A 143 -18.03 -14.90 -8.86
C ILE A 143 -18.86 -15.15 -7.61
N ALA A 144 -18.26 -14.93 -6.45
CA ALA A 144 -18.93 -14.91 -5.17
C ALA A 144 -18.53 -13.63 -4.45
N LEU A 145 -19.49 -12.74 -4.14
CA LEU A 145 -19.16 -11.49 -3.49
C LEU A 145 -18.58 -11.73 -2.11
N THR A 146 -17.44 -11.10 -1.85
CA THR A 146 -16.70 -11.14 -0.59
C THR A 146 -16.78 -9.80 0.17
N ILE A 147 -17.53 -8.82 -0.35
CA ILE A 147 -17.69 -7.50 0.27
C ILE A 147 -18.31 -7.54 1.68
N HIS A 148 -19.04 -8.61 2.01
CA HIS A 148 -19.58 -8.86 3.35
C HIS A 148 -18.81 -9.92 4.12
N ASP A 149 -17.83 -10.57 3.48
CA ASP A 149 -16.98 -11.52 4.17
C ASP A 149 -16.15 -10.74 5.17
N PRO A 150 -16.06 -11.22 6.42
CA PRO A 150 -15.15 -10.61 7.37
C PRO A 150 -13.73 -10.72 6.82
N LYS A 151 -13.02 -9.58 6.73
CA LYS A 151 -11.58 -9.58 6.48
C LYS A 151 -10.92 -10.60 7.43
N PRO A 152 -9.91 -11.34 6.98
CA PRO A 152 -9.23 -12.29 7.86
C PRO A 152 -8.66 -11.54 9.07
N SER A 153 -8.72 -12.18 10.25
CA SER A 153 -8.11 -11.65 11.47
C SER A 153 -6.77 -12.33 11.73
N ILE A 154 -5.75 -11.52 12.01
CA ILE A 154 -4.41 -11.94 12.41
C ILE A 154 -4.46 -12.83 13.66
N LYS A 155 -5.44 -12.61 14.55
CA LYS A 155 -5.62 -13.43 15.77
C LYS A 155 -5.90 -14.90 15.48
N ASN A 156 -6.49 -15.22 14.34
CA ASN A 156 -6.93 -16.57 13.98
C ASN A 156 -5.92 -17.34 13.13
N LEU A 157 -4.79 -16.72 12.78
CA LEU A 157 -3.81 -17.33 11.89
C LEU A 157 -2.84 -18.24 12.67
N ALA A 158 -2.63 -19.45 12.15
CA ALA A 158 -1.62 -20.36 12.66
C ALA A 158 -0.23 -19.81 12.27
N GLY A 159 0.56 -19.38 13.26
CA GLY A 159 1.83 -18.67 13.04
C GLY A 159 2.92 -19.46 12.31
N ASP A 160 2.75 -20.77 12.14
CA ASP A 160 3.62 -21.65 11.35
C ASP A 160 3.28 -21.66 9.85
N ARG A 161 2.20 -20.99 9.44
CA ARG A 161 1.72 -20.91 8.05
C ARG A 161 1.81 -19.52 7.46
N ILE A 162 2.43 -18.58 8.18
CA ILE A 162 2.65 -17.20 7.73
C ILE A 162 4.11 -16.80 7.84
N TYR A 163 4.71 -16.42 6.72
CA TYR A 163 6.07 -15.93 6.69
C TYR A 163 6.28 -14.94 5.54
N CYS A 164 7.21 -14.00 5.73
CA CYS A 164 7.68 -13.14 4.66
C CYS A 164 8.97 -13.71 4.05
N GLU A 165 9.03 -13.82 2.73
CA GLU A 165 10.24 -14.22 2.00
C GLU A 165 10.31 -13.50 0.65
N ASN A 166 11.45 -12.86 0.36
CA ASN A 166 11.70 -12.12 -0.90
C ASN A 166 10.67 -11.02 -1.22
N GLY A 167 10.16 -10.32 -0.20
CA GLY A 167 9.14 -9.30 -0.42
C GLY A 167 7.77 -9.89 -0.77
N LYS A 168 7.49 -11.09 -0.28
CA LYS A 168 6.19 -11.77 -0.43
C LYS A 168 5.77 -12.35 0.91
N LEU A 169 4.56 -12.04 1.33
CA LEU A 169 3.91 -12.65 2.47
C LEU A 169 3.16 -13.89 1.99
N TYR A 170 3.54 -15.03 2.55
CA TYR A 170 2.89 -16.32 2.30
C TYR A 170 1.89 -16.58 3.42
N ILE A 171 0.64 -16.87 3.09
CA ILE A 171 -0.44 -17.17 4.05
C ILE A 171 -1.22 -18.37 3.53
N ASP A 172 -1.19 -19.50 4.24
CA ASP A 172 -1.98 -20.70 3.89
C ASP A 172 -1.89 -21.16 2.39
N GLY A 173 -0.81 -20.79 1.69
CA GLY A 173 -0.57 -21.11 0.28
C GLY A 173 -0.85 -19.97 -0.71
N ASP A 174 -1.47 -18.88 -0.26
CA ASP A 174 -1.62 -17.64 -1.02
C ASP A 174 -0.40 -16.73 -0.83
N VAL A 175 -0.15 -15.88 -1.84
CA VAL A 175 1.05 -15.04 -1.93
C VAL A 175 0.62 -13.60 -2.12
N ILE A 176 0.89 -12.77 -1.12
CA ILE A 176 0.68 -11.32 -1.17
C ILE A 176 2.05 -10.67 -1.39
N GLU A 177 2.19 -9.76 -2.35
CA GLU A 177 3.42 -9.00 -2.52
C GLU A 177 3.51 -7.93 -1.43
N LEU A 178 4.42 -8.11 -0.47
CA LEU A 178 4.64 -7.21 0.66
C LEU A 178 6.12 -6.87 0.80
N PRO A 179 6.52 -5.64 1.11
CA PRO A 179 5.68 -4.46 1.29
C PRO A 179 5.44 -3.75 -0.05
N ILE A 180 4.39 -2.93 -0.10
CA ILE A 180 4.25 -1.88 -1.10
C ILE A 180 5.56 -1.07 -1.15
N LYS A 181 6.33 -1.16 -2.23
CA LYS A 181 7.62 -0.44 -2.29
C LYS A 181 7.33 1.04 -2.43
N LEU A 182 7.82 1.83 -1.48
CA LEU A 182 7.89 3.28 -1.57
C LEU A 182 9.27 3.69 -2.10
N SER A 183 9.35 4.75 -2.91
CA SER A 183 10.62 5.19 -3.50
C SER A 183 11.50 5.93 -2.50
N ASP A 184 12.79 5.55 -2.46
CA ASP A 184 13.84 6.29 -1.76
C ASP A 184 14.21 7.62 -2.46
N ALA A 185 13.59 7.95 -3.58
CA ALA A 185 13.95 9.12 -4.39
C ALA A 185 12.91 10.26 -4.32
N GLN A 186 11.67 9.96 -3.89
CA GLN A 186 10.61 10.96 -3.64
C GLN A 186 10.28 11.15 -2.18
N ILE A 187 10.23 12.40 -1.75
CA ILE A 187 9.79 12.74 -0.40
C ILE A 187 8.27 12.83 -0.43
N TYR A 188 7.61 11.98 0.33
CA TYR A 188 6.16 12.05 0.45
C TYR A 188 5.73 13.02 1.56
N ASP A 189 4.55 13.61 1.45
CA ASP A 189 4.02 14.55 2.46
C ASP A 189 3.93 13.89 3.85
N PHE A 190 3.61 12.60 3.91
CA PHE A 190 3.56 11.84 5.16
C PHE A 190 4.94 11.65 5.83
N GLU A 191 6.04 11.99 5.17
CA GLU A 191 7.39 11.94 5.75
C GLU A 191 7.79 13.22 6.47
N ALA A 192 7.02 14.31 6.32
CA ALA A 192 7.45 15.65 6.71
C ALA A 192 7.82 15.79 8.19
N ASP A 193 7.04 15.18 9.08
CA ASP A 193 7.19 15.36 10.53
C ASP A 193 8.48 14.73 11.08
N TYR A 194 8.74 13.45 10.78
CA TYR A 194 9.97 12.79 11.23
C TYR A 194 11.22 13.36 10.52
N ILE A 195 11.10 13.78 9.25
CA ILE A 195 12.19 14.45 8.53
C ILE A 195 12.53 15.78 9.19
N SER A 196 11.52 16.56 9.58
CA SER A 196 11.74 17.81 10.34
C SER A 196 12.49 17.52 11.62
N ALA A 197 12.02 16.55 12.41
CA ALA A 197 12.67 16.20 13.67
C ALA A 197 14.13 15.73 13.49
N LEU A 198 14.42 14.98 12.42
CA LEU A 198 15.80 14.60 12.06
C LEU A 198 16.65 15.82 11.74
N CYS A 199 16.11 16.76 10.96
CA CYS A 199 16.78 18.01 10.62
C CYS A 199 17.07 18.87 11.86
N ASP A 200 16.13 18.98 12.80
CA ASP A 200 16.32 19.70 14.07
C ASP A 200 17.46 19.10 14.89
N ALA A 201 17.50 17.77 14.99
CA ALA A 201 18.60 17.05 15.64
C ALA A 201 19.95 17.33 14.97
N TYR A 202 19.99 17.42 13.63
CA TYR A 202 21.20 17.79 12.90
C TYR A 202 21.61 19.24 13.09
N ALA A 203 20.65 20.17 13.10
CA ALA A 203 20.90 21.58 13.32
C ALA A 203 21.57 21.82 14.69
N GLU A 204 21.03 21.20 15.74
CA GLU A 204 21.55 21.34 17.10
C GLU A 204 22.99 20.83 17.23
N VAL A 205 23.27 19.60 16.78
CA VAL A 205 24.62 19.01 16.90
C VAL A 205 25.66 19.69 16.00
N LEU A 206 25.21 20.35 14.92
CA LEU A 206 26.07 21.16 14.04
C LEU A 206 26.16 22.62 14.48
N SER A 207 25.42 23.01 15.53
CA SER A 207 25.28 24.40 15.99
C SER A 207 24.89 25.35 14.85
N ARG A 208 23.90 24.95 14.05
CA ARG A 208 23.28 25.76 13.00
C ARG A 208 21.90 26.24 13.45
N ASP A 209 21.51 27.43 13.00
CA ASP A 209 20.18 27.98 13.30
C ASP A 209 19.06 27.10 12.72
N SER A 210 19.29 26.50 11.55
CA SER A 210 18.41 25.53 10.94
C SER A 210 19.16 24.59 10.00
N VAL A 211 18.55 23.43 9.76
CA VAL A 211 18.88 22.50 8.69
C VAL A 211 17.55 22.14 8.05
N THR A 212 17.50 22.09 6.73
CA THR A 212 16.34 21.56 6.00
C THR A 212 16.75 20.35 5.17
N MET A 213 15.77 19.71 4.54
CA MET A 213 16.04 18.61 3.64
C MET A 213 16.98 18.99 2.48
N ASP A 214 16.88 20.21 1.96
CA ASP A 214 17.73 20.71 0.88
C ASP A 214 19.20 20.83 1.28
N ASP A 215 19.47 20.98 2.58
CA ASP A 215 20.82 21.07 3.11
C ASP A 215 21.51 19.70 3.21
N ILE A 216 20.75 18.59 3.27
CA ILE A 216 21.27 17.23 3.52
C ILE A 216 22.47 16.89 2.63
N PRO A 217 22.46 17.11 1.29
CA PRO A 217 23.60 16.81 0.42
C PRO A 217 24.89 17.56 0.76
N THR A 218 24.79 18.69 1.47
CA THR A 218 25.92 19.55 1.85
C THR A 218 26.45 19.24 3.25
N LEU A 219 25.71 18.46 4.05
CA LEU A 219 26.12 18.12 5.41
C LEU A 219 27.33 17.17 5.43
N PRO A 220 28.08 17.09 6.54
CA PRO A 220 29.11 16.07 6.69
C PRO A 220 28.58 14.66 6.44
N LYS A 221 29.40 13.80 5.81
CA LYS A 221 28.97 12.50 5.26
C LYS A 221 28.20 11.61 6.25
N LYS A 222 28.55 11.66 7.54
CA LYS A 222 27.87 10.90 8.59
C LYS A 222 26.36 11.22 8.71
N TYR A 223 25.96 12.48 8.51
CA TYR A 223 24.56 12.92 8.59
C TYR A 223 23.80 12.58 7.30
N GLN A 224 24.46 12.71 6.14
CA GLN A 224 23.91 12.22 4.86
C GLN A 224 23.55 10.74 4.96
N THR A 225 24.52 9.90 5.34
CA THR A 225 24.31 8.45 5.48
C THR A 225 23.21 8.15 6.49
N ASN A 226 23.24 8.79 7.66
CA ASN A 226 22.22 8.59 8.67
C ASN A 226 20.81 8.94 8.16
N PHE A 227 20.65 10.06 7.45
CA PHE A 227 19.37 10.48 6.88
C PHE A 227 18.81 9.45 5.89
N TYR A 228 19.60 9.03 4.90
CA TYR A 228 19.14 8.05 3.91
C TYR A 228 18.84 6.69 4.54
N ASP A 229 19.62 6.27 5.54
CA ASP A 229 19.34 5.04 6.30
C ASP A 229 18.04 5.16 7.11
N GLN A 230 17.76 6.32 7.69
CA GLN A 230 16.52 6.57 8.45
C GLN A 230 15.29 6.60 7.55
N ARG A 231 15.38 7.27 6.40
CA ARG A 231 14.30 7.32 5.43
C ARG A 231 13.96 5.93 4.89
N LYS A 232 14.99 5.16 4.52
CA LYS A 232 14.82 3.74 4.12
C LYS A 232 14.12 2.92 5.21
N ALA A 233 14.48 3.13 6.47
CA ALA A 233 13.84 2.44 7.59
C ALA A 233 12.36 2.82 7.73
N TYR A 234 12.05 4.11 7.68
CA TYR A 234 10.68 4.62 7.74
C TYR A 234 9.80 4.02 6.63
N LEU A 235 10.25 4.11 5.37
CA LEU A 235 9.52 3.58 4.22
C LEU A 235 9.29 2.05 4.33
N SER A 236 10.25 1.31 4.87
CA SER A 236 10.08 -0.14 5.12
C SER A 236 9.00 -0.43 6.17
N ALA A 237 8.92 0.37 7.24
CA ALA A 237 7.89 0.19 8.27
C ALA A 237 6.50 0.65 7.81
N GLU A 238 6.42 1.81 7.15
CA GLU A 238 5.18 2.40 6.64
C GLU A 238 4.50 1.48 5.62
N SER A 239 5.29 0.91 4.70
CA SER A 239 4.78 -0.03 3.72
C SER A 239 4.21 -1.30 4.34
N ILE A 240 4.80 -1.80 5.43
CA ILE A 240 4.25 -2.93 6.19
C ILE A 240 2.95 -2.55 6.89
N GLN A 241 2.88 -1.37 7.52
CA GLN A 241 1.67 -0.89 8.18
C GLN A 241 0.50 -0.87 7.19
N ARG A 242 0.67 -0.18 6.06
CA ARG A 242 -0.37 -0.08 5.02
C ARG A 242 -0.84 -1.44 4.54
N SER A 243 0.10 -2.30 4.16
CA SER A 243 -0.26 -3.57 3.55
C SER A 243 -0.97 -4.51 4.54
N ILE A 244 -0.63 -4.45 5.82
CA ILE A 244 -1.28 -5.27 6.85
C ILE A 244 -2.69 -4.75 7.15
N SER A 245 -2.87 -3.43 7.23
CA SER A 245 -4.18 -2.81 7.47
C SER A 245 -5.15 -3.00 6.29
N GLU A 246 -4.61 -3.10 5.08
CA GLU A 246 -5.39 -3.43 3.89
C GLU A 246 -5.92 -4.87 3.94
N VAL A 247 -5.03 -5.83 4.22
CA VAL A 247 -5.32 -7.27 4.17
C VAL A 247 -6.13 -7.77 5.37
N TYR A 248 -5.89 -7.23 6.57
CA TYR A 248 -6.44 -7.78 7.80
C TYR A 248 -7.34 -6.81 8.57
N GLU A 249 -8.47 -7.31 9.08
CA GLU A 249 -9.44 -6.52 9.85
C GLU A 249 -8.78 -5.86 11.08
N ASP A 250 -7.96 -6.63 11.79
CA ASP A 250 -7.24 -6.18 12.98
C ASP A 250 -5.80 -5.75 12.67
N GLY A 251 -5.47 -5.53 11.39
CA GLY A 251 -4.14 -5.13 10.92
C GLY A 251 -3.63 -3.85 11.59
N GLU A 252 -4.40 -2.77 11.47
CA GLU A 252 -4.08 -1.47 12.08
C GLU A 252 -3.93 -1.61 13.60
N ASN A 253 -4.86 -2.30 14.25
CA ASN A 253 -4.83 -2.55 15.69
C ASN A 253 -3.56 -3.32 16.12
N GLN A 254 -3.15 -4.34 15.35
CA GLN A 254 -1.93 -5.09 15.65
C GLN A 254 -0.66 -4.25 15.41
N PHE A 255 -0.68 -3.34 14.46
CA PHE A 255 0.42 -2.40 14.24
C PHE A 255 0.49 -1.35 15.35
N ASP A 256 -0.64 -0.82 15.83
CA ASP A 256 -0.69 0.07 16.99
C ASP A 256 -0.16 -0.59 18.27
N ILE A 257 -0.51 -1.86 18.51
CA ILE A 257 0.05 -2.64 19.62
C ILE A 257 1.58 -2.77 19.46
N LEU A 258 2.07 -2.96 18.24
CA LEU A 258 3.51 -3.05 17.95
C LEU A 258 4.22 -1.72 18.24
N LYS A 259 3.65 -0.59 17.79
CA LYS A 259 4.15 0.76 18.05
C LYS A 259 4.20 1.06 19.55
N SER A 260 3.12 0.74 20.28
CA SER A 260 3.05 0.92 21.72
C SER A 260 4.08 0.07 22.47
N ASP A 261 4.27 -1.20 22.09
CA ASP A 261 5.28 -2.08 22.69
C ASP A 261 6.71 -1.56 22.42
N ALA A 262 6.96 -1.08 21.18
CA ALA A 262 8.22 -0.47 20.82
C ALA A 262 8.49 0.79 21.65
N PHE A 263 7.51 1.69 21.75
CA PHE A 263 7.63 2.92 22.55
C PHE A 263 7.90 2.60 24.02
N ASP A 264 7.13 1.71 24.65
CA ASP A 264 7.36 1.28 26.03
C ASP A 264 8.81 0.79 26.24
N GLY A 265 9.36 0.06 25.26
CA GLY A 265 10.72 -0.47 25.30
C GLY A 265 11.83 0.58 25.15
N ILE A 266 11.56 1.70 24.46
CA ILE A 266 12.53 2.79 24.24
C ILE A 266 12.29 4.01 25.13
N LYS A 267 11.13 4.13 25.79
CA LYS A 267 10.68 5.34 26.49
C LYS A 267 11.69 5.89 27.48
N THR A 268 12.28 5.02 28.31
CA THR A 268 13.31 5.44 29.27
C THR A 268 14.54 6.00 28.58
N THR A 269 14.98 5.38 27.47
CA THR A 269 16.11 5.86 26.68
C THR A 269 15.76 7.15 25.95
N TYR A 270 14.53 7.32 25.50
CA TYR A 270 14.06 8.56 24.86
C TYR A 270 14.06 9.76 25.81
N LEU A 271 13.55 9.56 27.03
CA LEU A 271 13.42 10.59 28.06
C LEU A 271 14.70 10.82 28.88
N ASP A 272 15.81 10.17 28.53
CA ASP A 272 17.09 10.36 29.22
C ASP A 272 17.76 11.70 28.82
N ASP A 273 18.75 12.08 29.60
CA ASP A 273 19.53 13.30 29.38
C ASP A 273 20.63 13.05 28.34
N TYR A 274 20.70 13.93 27.33
CA TYR A 274 21.72 13.88 26.28
C TYR A 274 22.26 15.27 25.96
N ASP A 275 23.50 15.30 25.47
CA ASP A 275 24.17 16.54 25.05
C ASP A 275 23.47 17.25 23.86
N ASN A 276 22.70 16.51 23.06
CA ASN A 276 21.92 16.98 21.90
C ASN A 276 20.96 15.90 21.43
N GLY A 277 19.98 16.30 20.62
CA GLY A 277 18.97 15.44 20.04
C GLY A 277 19.48 14.42 19.05
N TYR A 278 20.58 14.70 18.34
CA TYR A 278 21.19 13.68 17.49
C TYR A 278 21.74 12.51 18.31
N ARG A 279 22.30 12.78 19.50
CA ARG A 279 22.69 11.72 20.46
C ARG A 279 21.48 10.94 20.96
N ARG A 280 20.39 11.63 21.33
CA ARG A 280 19.13 11.00 21.75
C ARG A 280 18.58 10.06 20.68
N LEU A 281 18.47 10.54 19.44
CA LEU A 281 18.07 9.76 18.28
C LEU A 281 18.90 8.47 18.16
N LEU A 282 20.23 8.57 18.15
CA LEU A 282 21.10 7.41 17.96
C LEU A 282 20.95 6.36 19.07
N GLU A 283 20.86 6.79 20.33
CA GLU A 283 20.70 5.85 21.45
C GLU A 283 19.29 5.21 21.44
N VAL A 284 18.25 5.95 21.04
CA VAL A 284 16.91 5.38 20.85
C VAL A 284 16.86 4.37 19.71
N LEU A 285 17.46 4.66 18.55
CA LEU A 285 17.53 3.72 17.42
C LEU A 285 18.28 2.44 17.79
N LYS A 286 19.41 2.59 18.50
CA LYS A 286 20.17 1.46 19.04
C LYS A 286 19.32 0.64 20.00
N LYS A 287 18.63 1.29 20.94
CA LYS A 287 17.74 0.62 21.88
C LYS A 287 16.59 -0.10 21.18
N SER A 288 15.96 0.51 20.17
CA SER A 288 14.87 -0.08 19.38
C SER A 288 15.28 -1.41 18.75
N SER A 289 16.51 -1.50 18.26
CA SER A 289 17.05 -2.74 17.68
C SER A 289 17.14 -3.89 18.71
N ASP A 290 17.39 -3.56 19.98
CA ASP A 290 17.57 -4.52 21.08
C ASP A 290 16.26 -4.87 21.82
N VAL A 291 15.20 -4.08 21.66
CA VAL A 291 13.91 -4.31 22.33
C VAL A 291 13.26 -5.60 21.82
N GLN A 292 12.69 -6.38 22.73
CA GLN A 292 11.86 -7.51 22.38
C GLN A 292 10.42 -7.04 22.16
N LEU A 293 9.96 -7.09 20.92
CA LEU A 293 8.59 -6.83 20.55
C LEU A 293 7.82 -8.15 20.63
N THR A 294 6.88 -8.26 21.56
CA THR A 294 6.20 -9.54 21.88
C THR A 294 4.70 -9.41 22.05
N LYS A 295 4.17 -8.19 22.22
CA LYS A 295 2.73 -7.98 22.40
C LYS A 295 1.93 -8.17 21.11
N SER A 296 2.45 -7.67 19.98
CA SER A 296 1.77 -7.74 18.69
C SER A 296 1.89 -9.14 18.06
N LYS A 297 0.82 -9.61 17.42
CA LYS A 297 0.86 -10.84 16.62
C LYS A 297 1.75 -10.70 15.39
N LEU A 298 2.01 -9.48 14.91
CA LEU A 298 2.96 -9.22 13.82
C LEU A 298 4.37 -9.67 14.16
N SER A 299 4.75 -9.62 15.45
CA SER A 299 6.05 -10.11 15.92
C SER A 299 6.19 -11.63 15.82
N LEU A 300 5.09 -12.37 15.64
CA LEU A 300 5.11 -13.82 15.41
C LEU A 300 5.32 -14.18 13.95
N ILE A 301 5.05 -13.25 13.02
CA ILE A 301 5.21 -13.49 11.59
C ILE A 301 6.69 -13.43 11.26
N LYS A 302 7.23 -14.58 10.85
CA LYS A 302 8.66 -14.73 10.58
C LYS A 302 9.08 -13.78 9.45
N ASN A 303 10.18 -13.06 9.67
CA ASN A 303 10.80 -12.09 8.76
C ASN A 303 9.95 -10.86 8.39
N LEU A 304 8.79 -10.65 9.02
CA LEU A 304 7.98 -9.47 8.75
C LEU A 304 8.58 -8.22 9.41
N ILE A 305 8.83 -8.29 10.72
CA ILE A 305 9.39 -7.18 11.49
C ILE A 305 10.87 -7.45 11.77
N GLY A 306 11.72 -6.99 10.86
CA GLY A 306 13.18 -7.04 10.99
C GLY A 306 13.76 -5.81 11.70
N ASN A 307 15.09 -5.73 11.72
CA ASN A 307 15.77 -4.59 12.35
C ASN A 307 15.47 -3.27 11.63
N LEU A 308 15.35 -3.29 10.30
CA LEU A 308 15.07 -2.09 9.52
C LEU A 308 13.70 -1.51 9.88
N GLU A 309 12.70 -2.37 9.97
CA GLU A 309 11.32 -2.02 10.31
C GLU A 309 11.22 -1.49 11.74
N ARG A 310 11.99 -2.07 12.68
CA ARG A 310 12.09 -1.57 14.07
C ARG A 310 12.62 -0.14 14.14
N LEU A 311 13.59 0.20 13.30
CA LEU A 311 14.08 1.57 13.20
C LEU A 311 13.01 2.49 12.59
N GLY A 312 12.30 2.02 11.56
CA GLY A 312 11.21 2.77 10.92
C GLY A 312 10.04 3.07 11.87
N ILE A 313 9.66 2.13 12.73
CA ILE A 313 8.62 2.31 13.74
C ILE A 313 8.92 3.51 14.65
N VAL A 314 10.19 3.78 14.96
CA VAL A 314 10.59 4.95 15.76
C VAL A 314 10.21 6.25 15.05
N HIS A 315 10.38 6.32 13.74
CA HIS A 315 10.01 7.48 12.93
C HIS A 315 8.49 7.61 12.77
N ILE A 316 7.76 6.50 12.66
CA ILE A 316 6.28 6.51 12.70
C ILE A 316 5.79 7.08 14.04
N LEU A 317 6.43 6.73 15.16
CA LEU A 317 6.09 7.30 16.48
C LEU A 317 6.31 8.82 16.56
N VAL A 318 7.22 9.39 15.76
CA VAL A 318 7.40 10.86 15.64
C VAL A 318 6.23 11.48 14.87
N ASN A 319 5.85 10.88 13.74
CA ASN A 319 4.69 11.32 12.96
C ASN A 319 3.40 11.25 13.77
N ASP A 320 3.20 10.18 14.54
CA ASP A 320 2.07 9.99 15.48
C ASP A 320 2.12 10.96 16.67
N LYS A 321 3.14 11.82 16.77
CA LYS A 321 3.37 12.75 17.88
C LYS A 321 3.48 12.05 19.24
N THR A 322 3.84 10.77 19.26
CA THR A 322 4.16 10.01 20.50
C THR A 322 5.57 10.35 20.96
N ILE A 323 6.51 10.43 20.03
CA ILE A 323 7.80 11.11 20.19
C ILE A 323 7.61 12.55 19.73
N LYS A 324 7.79 13.52 20.62
CA LYS A 324 7.49 14.94 20.34
C LYS A 324 8.59 15.60 19.53
N SER A 325 9.80 15.50 20.03
CA SER A 325 10.99 16.05 19.39
C SER A 325 12.22 15.26 19.83
N TRP A 326 13.23 15.27 18.97
CA TRP A 326 14.56 14.78 19.32
C TRP A 326 15.34 15.80 20.12
N VAL A 327 15.03 17.09 20.07
CA VAL A 327 15.74 18.18 20.75
C VAL A 327 15.14 18.42 22.14
N ASP A 328 13.82 18.59 22.22
CA ASP A 328 13.09 18.76 23.48
C ASP A 328 11.97 17.71 23.64
N PRO A 329 12.20 16.64 24.42
CA PRO A 329 11.22 15.56 24.55
C PRO A 329 9.97 15.96 25.37
N TYR A 330 9.95 17.16 25.95
CA TYR A 330 8.84 17.68 26.76
C TYR A 330 8.11 18.85 26.09
N GLU A 331 8.40 19.14 24.83
CA GLU A 331 7.72 20.18 24.05
C GLU A 331 6.21 19.85 23.93
N GLU A 332 5.35 20.84 24.21
CA GLU A 332 3.88 20.70 24.25
C GLU A 332 3.22 20.77 22.87
#